data_AF-A0A8C7DL70-F1
#
_entry.id   AF-A0A8C7DL70-F1
#
_cell.length_a   1.000
_cell.length_b   1.000
_cell.length_c   1.000
_cell.angle_alpha   90.00
_cell.angle_beta   90.00
_cell.angle_gamma   90.00
#
_symmetry.space_group_name_H-M   'P 1'
#
loop_
_entity.id
_entity.type
_entity.pdbx_description
1 polymer ?
#
loop_
_entity_poly.entity_id
_entity_poly.type
_entity_poly.pdbx_seq_one_letter_code
_entity_poly.pdbx_strand_id
1 'polypeptide(L)'
;MANNFARILSGKRNVGIMSLIGAGSLTATFLLNREHVTAGAQVRRVYPASADYPDLRKHNNCMASHLTPAIYAKLVDKATPNGYTLDQAIQTGVDNPGHPFIKTVGMVAGDEESYEVFADLLDPVIKERHNGYDPQTMTHPTDLDSSKLKSGKFDERYVLSSRVRTGRSIRGLSLPPACTRAERREVEKVVVDALAGLKGDLAGTYYSLTHMTDQEQQQLIDDHFLFDKPVSPLLTCSGMARDWPDARGIWHNNTKTFLIWINEEDHTRVISMEKGGNMKRVFDRFCTGLKEVERLIQEKGWEFMWNERLGYILTCPSNLGTGLRAGVHVNLPKLSKDPRFTKILDNLRLQKRGTGGVDTAAVGSTFDISNLDRLGQSEVQLVQTVVDGVNYLIECEKKLEKGQDIKIPPPVVLQLLPILVQDVLQPLPLLVQDVLKPLPLLVQDVLKPLPLLVQDVLKPLPLLVQDVLKPLPLLVQDVLKPLPLLVQDVLKHLPLLVQDVLKPLPLLVQDVLKPLPLLVQDVLKPLPLLVQDVLKPLPLLVQDVLQPLPILVQVVLQLKVPEERVPGQVTFLSSSCIIIRLSSTYTSQSNRGNQGPVH
;
A
#
# COMPACT_ATOMS: atom_id res chain seq x y z
N MET A 1 50.58 22.03 -46.84
CA MET A 1 50.76 23.41 -46.35
C MET A 1 50.10 23.52 -44.97
N ALA A 2 50.60 24.38 -44.09
CA ALA A 2 50.15 24.47 -42.70
C ALA A 2 49.31 25.73 -42.42
N ASN A 3 48.65 25.75 -41.26
CA ASN A 3 48.11 26.91 -40.54
C ASN A 3 47.11 27.83 -41.28
N ASN A 4 45.86 27.88 -40.80
CA ASN A 4 45.48 28.85 -39.77
C ASN A 4 44.00 28.72 -39.36
N PHE A 5 43.73 28.49 -38.07
CA PHE A 5 42.94 29.38 -37.20
C PHE A 5 42.84 28.77 -35.79
N ALA A 6 43.11 29.55 -34.74
CA ALA A 6 43.01 29.09 -33.35
C ALA A 6 42.77 30.28 -32.39
N ARG A 7 41.99 30.03 -31.31
CA ARG A 7 41.42 31.02 -30.37
C ARG A 7 40.36 31.90 -31.07
N ILE A 8 39.19 32.16 -30.47
CA ILE A 8 38.93 32.48 -29.06
C ILE A 8 37.92 31.49 -28.41
N LEU A 9 38.30 30.91 -27.28
CA LEU A 9 37.41 30.48 -26.19
C LEU A 9 38.29 30.34 -24.93
N SER A 10 38.08 31.16 -23.90
CA SER A 10 38.89 31.14 -22.67
C SER A 10 38.09 31.51 -21.42
N GLY A 11 37.70 30.49 -20.67
CA GLY A 11 36.93 30.57 -19.42
C GLY A 11 36.58 29.15 -18.97
N LYS A 12 37.54 28.35 -18.51
CA LYS A 12 37.90 28.19 -17.08
C LYS A 12 36.66 27.84 -16.23
N ARG A 13 36.56 26.65 -15.62
CA ARG A 13 37.62 25.76 -15.09
C ARG A 13 37.33 24.25 -15.25
N ASN A 14 38.43 23.52 -15.41
CA ASN A 14 38.71 22.16 -14.89
C ASN A 14 37.75 21.00 -15.27
N VAL A 15 38.00 20.40 -16.44
CA VAL A 15 37.96 18.93 -16.58
C VAL A 15 39.42 18.45 -16.66
N GLY A 16 39.78 17.44 -15.87
CA GLY A 16 41.07 16.76 -15.96
C GLY A 16 40.97 15.58 -16.93
N ILE A 17 41.83 15.54 -17.95
CA ILE A 17 41.82 14.45 -18.95
C ILE A 17 42.68 13.30 -18.45
N MET A 18 42.10 12.10 -18.40
CA MET A 18 42.83 10.83 -18.43
C MET A 18 42.35 10.04 -19.64
N SER A 19 43.09 10.13 -20.74
CA SER A 19 42.69 9.61 -22.05
C SER A 19 43.50 8.36 -22.40
N LEU A 20 42.90 7.17 -22.26
CA LEU A 20 43.20 5.94 -23.02
C LEU A 20 42.40 4.76 -22.44
N ILE A 21 41.15 4.57 -22.88
CA ILE A 21 40.47 3.28 -22.76
C ILE A 21 39.68 3.02 -24.04
N GLY A 22 39.77 1.79 -24.56
CA GLY A 22 39.10 1.38 -25.81
C GLY A 22 37.61 1.09 -25.63
N ALA A 23 36.95 0.71 -26.73
CA ALA A 23 35.50 0.50 -26.80
C ALA A 23 34.92 -0.50 -25.76
N GLY A 24 35.76 -1.41 -25.22
CA GLY A 24 35.35 -2.39 -24.20
C GLY A 24 35.00 -1.82 -22.82
N SER A 25 35.19 -0.52 -22.54
CA SER A 25 34.84 0.07 -21.23
C SER A 25 33.53 0.83 -21.18
N LEU A 26 32.85 1.06 -22.30
CA LEU A 26 31.45 1.53 -22.27
C LEU A 26 30.52 0.44 -21.69
N THR A 27 30.79 -0.83 -22.00
CA THR A 27 30.08 -2.00 -21.46
C THR A 27 30.28 -2.16 -19.95
N ALA A 28 31.45 -1.79 -19.42
CA ALA A 28 31.79 -1.99 -18.01
C ALA A 28 31.08 -1.03 -17.05
N THR A 29 30.80 0.21 -17.48
CA THR A 29 30.11 1.21 -16.63
C THR A 29 28.61 0.91 -16.49
N PHE A 30 27.99 0.26 -17.48
CA PHE A 30 26.56 -0.03 -17.48
C PHE A 30 26.16 -1.14 -16.49
N LEU A 31 27.06 -2.11 -16.24
CA LEU A 31 26.79 -3.30 -15.42
C LEU A 31 26.81 -3.09 -13.90
N LEU A 32 27.12 -1.89 -13.41
CA LEU A 32 27.31 -1.63 -11.96
C LEU A 32 26.25 -0.73 -11.32
N ASN A 33 25.41 -0.02 -12.09
CA ASN A 33 24.39 0.87 -11.55
C ASN A 33 23.00 0.22 -11.50
N ARG A 34 22.77 -0.62 -10.48
CA ARG A 34 21.41 -0.91 -9.99
C ARG A 34 20.87 0.25 -9.15
N GLU A 35 20.79 1.44 -9.74
CA GLU A 35 20.11 2.57 -9.11
C GLU A 35 18.59 2.42 -9.24
N HIS A 36 17.85 2.92 -8.25
CA HIS A 36 16.38 2.97 -8.35
C HIS A 36 15.98 3.91 -9.49
N VAL A 37 15.16 3.40 -10.43
CA VAL A 37 14.62 4.18 -11.55
C VAL A 37 13.90 5.41 -10.98
N THR A 38 14.51 6.58 -11.18
CA THR A 38 14.00 7.86 -10.67
C THR A 38 13.09 8.51 -11.69
N ALA A 39 12.24 9.43 -11.23
CA ALA A 39 11.24 10.07 -12.09
C ALA A 39 11.90 10.77 -13.30
N GLY A 40 11.48 10.34 -14.49
CA GLY A 40 12.07 10.79 -15.76
C GLY A 40 11.92 12.29 -16.04
N ALA A 41 12.67 12.77 -17.04
CA ALA A 41 12.86 14.19 -17.30
C ALA A 41 11.54 14.94 -17.58
N GLN A 42 11.45 16.16 -17.04
CA GLN A 42 10.30 17.04 -17.30
C GLN A 42 10.41 17.72 -18.67
N VAL A 43 9.40 17.51 -19.51
CA VAL A 43 9.21 18.19 -20.79
C VAL A 43 8.54 19.54 -20.53
N ARG A 44 9.20 20.65 -20.91
CA ARG A 44 8.64 21.99 -20.72
C ARG A 44 7.59 22.31 -21.80
N ARG A 45 6.30 22.21 -21.46
CA ARG A 45 5.21 22.66 -22.33
C ARG A 45 4.95 24.17 -22.31
N VAL A 46 4.18 24.62 -23.30
CA VAL A 46 3.77 26.01 -23.52
C VAL A 46 2.32 26.24 -23.08
N TYR A 47 1.48 25.20 -23.15
CA TYR A 47 0.06 25.22 -22.81
C TYR A 47 -0.22 24.34 -21.58
N PRO A 48 -1.33 24.57 -20.84
CA PRO A 48 -1.74 23.67 -19.77
C PRO A 48 -2.18 22.31 -20.33
N ALA A 49 -1.94 21.23 -19.58
CA ALA A 49 -2.28 19.85 -19.94
C ALA A 49 -3.72 19.62 -20.44
N SER A 50 -4.69 20.43 -20.01
CA SER A 50 -6.09 20.34 -20.45
C SER A 50 -6.33 20.84 -21.89
N ALA A 51 -5.38 21.56 -22.49
CA ALA A 51 -5.45 22.00 -23.88
C ALA A 51 -5.00 20.92 -24.87
N ASP A 52 -4.06 20.05 -24.45
CA ASP A 52 -3.52 18.95 -25.26
C ASP A 52 -4.33 17.64 -25.09
N TYR A 53 -5.27 17.58 -24.13
CA TYR A 53 -6.04 16.37 -23.83
C TYR A 53 -6.91 15.89 -25.02
N PRO A 54 -6.80 14.63 -25.46
CA PRO A 54 -7.40 14.16 -26.71
C PRO A 54 -8.93 14.00 -26.66
N ASP A 55 -9.61 14.27 -27.78
CA ASP A 55 -11.04 13.98 -27.97
C ASP A 55 -11.28 12.48 -28.24
N LEU A 56 -11.52 11.74 -27.16
CA LEU A 56 -11.76 10.29 -27.20
C LEU A 56 -13.24 9.90 -27.20
N ARG A 57 -14.16 10.84 -27.48
CA ARG A 57 -15.64 10.64 -27.36
C ARG A 57 -16.24 9.58 -28.28
N LYS A 58 -15.48 9.03 -29.24
CA LYS A 58 -15.91 8.02 -30.21
C LYS A 58 -15.04 6.75 -30.17
N HIS A 59 -14.19 6.61 -29.16
CA HIS A 59 -13.12 5.63 -29.15
C HIS A 59 -13.46 4.39 -28.32
N ASN A 60 -13.10 3.22 -28.85
CA ASN A 60 -13.29 1.91 -28.23
C ASN A 60 -11.96 1.12 -28.25
N ASN A 61 -11.01 1.59 -27.44
CA ASN A 61 -9.75 0.93 -27.16
C ASN A 61 -9.43 1.02 -25.65
N CYS A 62 -8.53 0.18 -25.14
CA CYS A 62 -8.25 0.07 -23.70
C CYS A 62 -7.73 1.40 -23.12
N MET A 63 -6.81 2.07 -23.83
CA MET A 63 -6.26 3.39 -23.47
C MET A 63 -7.38 4.42 -23.28
N ALA A 64 -8.29 4.56 -24.25
CA ALA A 64 -9.42 5.48 -24.15
C ALA A 64 -10.45 5.09 -23.06
N SER A 65 -10.41 3.85 -22.58
CA SER A 65 -11.25 3.39 -21.45
C SER A 65 -10.68 3.76 -20.08
N HIS A 66 -9.41 4.21 -20.02
CA HIS A 66 -8.70 4.51 -18.77
C HIS A 66 -8.03 5.88 -18.70
N LEU A 67 -7.80 6.57 -19.83
CA LEU A 67 -7.20 7.90 -19.84
C LEU A 67 -8.17 8.96 -19.28
N THR A 68 -7.91 9.43 -18.07
CA THR A 68 -8.65 10.57 -17.47
C THR A 68 -7.85 11.87 -17.58
N PRO A 69 -8.49 13.05 -17.53
CA PRO A 69 -7.78 14.34 -17.51
C PRO A 69 -6.77 14.46 -16.35
N ALA A 70 -7.04 13.82 -15.21
CA ALA A 70 -6.14 13.79 -14.07
C ALA A 70 -4.90 12.90 -14.31
N ILE A 71 -5.07 11.72 -14.93
CA ILE A 71 -3.95 10.85 -15.32
C ILE A 71 -3.11 11.52 -16.41
N TYR A 72 -3.76 12.13 -17.41
CA TYR A 72 -3.07 12.89 -18.46
C TYR A 72 -2.23 14.02 -17.85
N ALA A 73 -2.83 14.92 -17.06
CA ALA A 73 -2.10 16.01 -16.40
C ALA A 73 -0.98 15.55 -15.44
N LYS A 74 -1.04 14.33 -14.89
CA LYS A 74 0.03 13.74 -14.06
C LYS A 74 1.21 13.18 -14.89
N LEU A 75 0.97 12.80 -16.14
CA LEU A 75 1.93 12.05 -16.98
C LEU A 75 2.44 12.82 -18.21
N VAL A 76 1.70 13.81 -18.70
CA VAL A 76 1.91 14.49 -19.99
C VAL A 76 3.23 15.26 -20.12
N ASP A 77 3.77 15.72 -18.98
CA ASP A 77 5.06 16.42 -18.90
C ASP A 77 6.22 15.47 -18.53
N LYS A 78 5.98 14.16 -18.37
CA LYS A 78 7.05 13.17 -18.16
C LYS A 78 7.58 12.65 -19.48
N ALA A 79 8.90 12.48 -19.56
CA ALA A 79 9.55 11.63 -20.55
C ALA A 79 10.36 10.50 -19.88
N THR A 80 10.58 9.41 -20.61
CA THR A 80 11.51 8.32 -20.23
C THR A 80 12.98 8.79 -20.35
N PRO A 81 13.98 8.02 -19.89
CA PRO A 81 15.39 8.39 -20.05
C PRO A 81 15.82 8.64 -21.50
N ASN A 82 15.19 7.95 -22.46
CA ASN A 82 15.43 8.12 -23.91
C ASN A 82 14.54 9.21 -24.54
N GLY A 83 13.74 9.94 -23.75
CA GLY A 83 12.90 11.03 -24.22
C GLY A 83 11.54 10.63 -24.78
N TYR A 84 11.09 9.38 -24.59
CA TYR A 84 9.75 8.94 -25.03
C TYR A 84 8.67 9.51 -24.12
N THR A 85 7.56 9.98 -24.70
CA THR A 85 6.51 10.74 -24.00
C THR A 85 5.16 10.03 -23.97
N LEU A 86 4.28 10.47 -23.08
CA LEU A 86 2.90 9.97 -22.99
C LEU A 86 2.16 10.07 -24.32
N ASP A 87 2.28 11.20 -25.03
CA ASP A 87 1.57 11.44 -26.28
C ASP A 87 2.01 10.44 -27.35
N GLN A 88 3.31 10.19 -27.49
CA GLN A 88 3.84 9.15 -28.38
C GLN A 88 3.34 7.74 -27.99
N ALA A 89 3.23 7.45 -26.69
CA ALA A 89 2.69 6.18 -26.22
C ALA A 89 1.23 5.98 -26.61
N ILE A 90 0.38 7.02 -26.53
CA ILE A 90 -1.06 6.93 -26.80
C ILE A 90 -1.46 7.26 -28.25
N GLN A 91 -0.59 7.86 -29.07
CA GLN A 91 -0.93 8.38 -30.41
C GLN A 91 -1.69 7.37 -31.27
N THR A 92 -1.22 6.13 -31.34
CA THR A 92 -1.88 5.07 -32.12
C THR A 92 -3.33 4.81 -31.68
N GLY A 93 -3.67 4.96 -30.39
CA GLY A 93 -5.04 4.88 -29.90
C GLY A 93 -5.85 6.18 -30.00
N VAL A 94 -5.21 7.33 -30.18
CA VAL A 94 -5.90 8.59 -30.52
C VAL A 94 -6.31 8.56 -31.99
N ASP A 95 -5.40 8.13 -32.87
CA ASP A 95 -5.60 8.06 -34.33
C ASP A 95 -6.57 6.93 -34.73
N ASN A 96 -6.58 5.81 -33.99
CA ASN A 96 -7.42 4.65 -34.27
C ASN A 96 -8.56 4.51 -33.23
N PRO A 97 -9.76 5.09 -33.50
CA PRO A 97 -10.89 5.02 -32.57
C PRO A 97 -11.48 3.61 -32.38
N GLY A 98 -11.07 2.62 -33.16
CA GLY A 98 -11.44 1.23 -32.98
C GLY A 98 -10.82 0.33 -34.05
N HIS A 99 -11.21 -0.94 -34.08
CA HIS A 99 -10.81 -1.88 -35.12
C HIS A 99 -12.01 -2.77 -35.52
N PRO A 100 -12.19 -3.14 -36.81
CA PRO A 100 -13.40 -3.85 -37.25
C PRO A 100 -13.69 -5.19 -36.57
N PHE A 101 -12.65 -5.84 -36.01
CA PHE A 101 -12.73 -7.22 -35.52
C PHE A 101 -12.47 -7.40 -34.01
N ILE A 102 -11.86 -6.42 -33.32
CA ILE A 102 -11.42 -6.55 -31.91
C ILE A 102 -11.39 -5.19 -31.20
N LYS A 103 -11.53 -5.17 -29.86
CA LYS A 103 -11.09 -4.02 -29.05
C LYS A 103 -9.55 -4.01 -29.03
N THR A 104 -8.94 -2.89 -29.39
CA THR A 104 -7.48 -2.69 -29.42
C THR A 104 -6.96 -2.12 -28.11
N VAL A 105 -5.64 -2.20 -27.87
CA VAL A 105 -5.02 -1.61 -26.67
C VAL A 105 -5.02 -0.08 -26.73
N GLY A 106 -4.69 0.50 -27.89
CA GLY A 106 -4.64 1.95 -28.06
C GLY A 106 -3.40 2.64 -27.48
N MET A 107 -2.38 1.90 -27.06
CA MET A 107 -1.08 2.48 -26.69
C MET A 107 0.07 1.47 -26.85
N VAL A 108 1.30 1.98 -26.94
CA VAL A 108 2.55 1.22 -27.07
C VAL A 108 3.65 1.81 -26.17
N ALA A 109 4.62 0.97 -25.80
CA ALA A 109 5.85 1.38 -25.12
C ALA A 109 6.95 1.74 -26.13
N GLY A 110 7.73 2.79 -25.85
CA GLY A 110 8.88 3.19 -26.66
C GLY A 110 10.21 2.58 -26.20
N ASP A 111 10.27 2.12 -24.95
CA ASP A 111 11.43 1.56 -24.26
C ASP A 111 10.97 0.71 -23.05
N GLU A 112 11.88 0.18 -22.24
CA GLU A 112 11.53 -0.65 -21.07
C GLU A 112 10.89 0.21 -19.97
N GLU A 113 11.44 1.42 -19.76
CA GLU A 113 11.09 2.38 -18.73
C GLU A 113 9.70 3.02 -18.93
N SER A 114 9.19 3.03 -20.16
CA SER A 114 7.81 3.41 -20.49
C SER A 114 6.79 2.75 -19.57
N TYR A 115 7.00 1.47 -19.22
CA TYR A 115 6.09 0.71 -18.34
C TYR A 115 6.11 1.14 -16.87
N GLU A 116 7.10 1.93 -16.44
CA GLU A 116 7.19 2.48 -15.08
C GLU A 116 6.83 3.97 -15.05
N VAL A 117 7.36 4.75 -16.00
CA VAL A 117 7.11 6.21 -16.10
C VAL A 117 5.62 6.52 -16.30
N PHE A 118 4.92 5.69 -17.09
CA PHE A 118 3.50 5.82 -17.42
C PHE A 118 2.61 4.77 -16.75
N ALA A 119 3.08 4.12 -15.66
CA ALA A 119 2.36 3.05 -14.94
C ALA A 119 0.92 3.44 -14.53
N ASP A 120 0.68 4.70 -14.14
CA ASP A 120 -0.65 5.23 -13.79
C ASP A 120 -1.71 5.04 -14.90
N LEU A 121 -1.29 4.88 -16.16
CA LEU A 121 -2.16 4.56 -17.31
C LEU A 121 -1.96 3.14 -17.82
N LEU A 122 -0.71 2.65 -17.85
CA LEU A 122 -0.40 1.31 -18.38
C LEU A 122 -0.94 0.19 -17.49
N ASP A 123 -0.85 0.29 -16.17
CA ASP A 123 -1.31 -0.76 -15.25
C ASP A 123 -2.83 -1.03 -15.38
N PRO A 124 -3.76 -0.04 -15.38
CA PRO A 124 -5.18 -0.31 -15.61
C PRO A 124 -5.47 -0.82 -17.03
N VAL A 125 -4.74 -0.33 -18.06
CA VAL A 125 -4.85 -0.83 -19.44
C VAL A 125 -4.42 -2.31 -19.56
N ILE A 126 -3.35 -2.70 -18.87
CA ILE A 126 -2.88 -4.08 -18.74
C ILE A 126 -3.95 -4.92 -18.02
N LYS A 127 -4.55 -4.39 -16.95
CA LYS A 127 -5.58 -5.08 -16.15
C LYS A 127 -6.87 -5.32 -16.91
N GLU A 128 -7.34 -4.38 -17.72
CA GLU A 128 -8.46 -4.65 -18.65
C GLU A 128 -8.03 -5.69 -19.70
N ARG A 129 -6.87 -5.47 -20.35
CA ARG A 129 -6.47 -6.28 -21.50
C ARG A 129 -6.17 -7.73 -21.15
N HIS A 130 -5.69 -8.02 -19.94
CA HIS A 130 -5.39 -9.37 -19.43
C HIS A 130 -6.38 -9.81 -18.34
N ASN A 131 -7.65 -9.42 -18.47
CA ASN A 131 -8.78 -10.03 -17.76
C ASN A 131 -8.62 -10.02 -16.22
N GLY A 132 -8.19 -8.89 -15.67
CA GLY A 132 -8.06 -8.68 -14.23
C GLY A 132 -6.67 -8.94 -13.64
N TYR A 133 -5.68 -9.37 -14.44
CA TYR A 133 -4.29 -9.42 -13.98
C TYR A 133 -3.80 -8.02 -13.58
N ASP A 134 -3.39 -7.87 -12.33
CA ASP A 134 -3.05 -6.57 -11.75
C ASP A 134 -1.53 -6.47 -11.49
N PRO A 135 -0.77 -5.71 -12.29
CA PRO A 135 0.69 -5.65 -12.20
C PRO A 135 1.20 -4.85 -10.98
N GLN A 136 0.31 -4.34 -10.11
CA GLN A 136 0.66 -3.71 -8.83
C GLN A 136 0.55 -4.70 -7.66
N THR A 137 -0.09 -5.85 -7.86
CA THR A 137 -0.39 -6.84 -6.80
C THR A 137 -0.12 -8.29 -7.19
N MET A 138 0.23 -8.57 -8.44
CA MET A 138 0.51 -9.90 -8.97
C MET A 138 1.91 -9.97 -9.61
N THR A 139 2.51 -11.16 -9.60
CA THR A 139 3.76 -11.48 -10.31
C THR A 139 3.48 -12.43 -11.48
N HIS A 140 4.44 -12.63 -12.39
CA HIS A 140 4.25 -13.42 -13.61
C HIS A 140 5.09 -14.70 -13.61
N PRO A 141 4.47 -15.90 -13.67
CA PRO A 141 5.21 -17.15 -13.79
C PRO A 141 5.67 -17.40 -15.23
N THR A 142 6.97 -17.49 -15.46
CA THR A 142 7.57 -17.98 -16.71
C THR A 142 7.91 -19.48 -16.56
N ASP A 143 7.54 -20.31 -17.54
CA ASP A 143 7.81 -21.76 -17.50
C ASP A 143 7.98 -22.35 -18.91
N LEU A 144 9.23 -22.47 -19.36
CA LEU A 144 9.61 -23.05 -20.64
C LEU A 144 10.00 -24.54 -20.54
N ASP A 145 9.43 -25.30 -19.61
CA ASP A 145 9.64 -26.75 -19.54
C ASP A 145 8.62 -27.52 -20.40
N SER A 146 9.01 -27.82 -21.64
CA SER A 146 8.23 -28.59 -22.61
C SER A 146 7.88 -30.01 -22.16
N SER A 147 8.57 -30.58 -21.16
CA SER A 147 8.28 -31.92 -20.64
C SER A 147 6.89 -31.97 -19.99
N LYS A 148 6.54 -30.92 -19.22
CA LYS A 148 5.28 -30.78 -18.45
C LYS A 148 4.01 -30.80 -19.31
N LEU A 149 4.08 -30.43 -20.58
CA LEU A 149 2.91 -30.39 -21.48
C LEU A 149 2.34 -31.80 -21.68
N LYS A 150 1.09 -32.01 -21.29
CA LYS A 150 0.36 -33.29 -21.38
C LYS A 150 -0.39 -33.36 -22.72
N SER A 151 -0.46 -34.55 -23.31
CA SER A 151 -0.99 -34.76 -24.68
C SER A 151 -0.22 -33.91 -25.73
N GLY A 152 -0.90 -33.15 -26.58
CA GLY A 152 -0.29 -32.30 -27.60
C GLY A 152 -0.09 -32.96 -28.97
N LYS A 153 -0.87 -34.01 -29.28
CA LYS A 153 -1.09 -34.49 -30.65
C LYS A 153 -2.59 -34.42 -30.98
N PHE A 154 -2.94 -33.60 -31.98
CA PHE A 154 -4.32 -33.43 -32.45
C PHE A 154 -4.70 -34.41 -33.57
N ASP A 155 -6.00 -34.50 -33.86
CA ASP A 155 -6.53 -35.25 -35.00
C ASP A 155 -6.30 -34.46 -36.30
N GLU A 156 -5.34 -34.90 -37.11
CA GLU A 156 -4.85 -34.18 -38.30
C GLU A 156 -5.87 -34.11 -39.46
N ARG A 157 -7.03 -34.78 -39.33
CA ARG A 157 -8.19 -34.57 -40.22
C ARG A 157 -8.85 -33.20 -40.01
N TYR A 158 -8.64 -32.61 -38.84
CA TYR A 158 -9.19 -31.30 -38.46
C TYR A 158 -8.07 -30.26 -38.34
N VAL A 159 -6.91 -30.61 -37.76
CA VAL A 159 -5.77 -29.68 -37.57
C VAL A 159 -4.77 -29.79 -38.72
N LEU A 160 -4.65 -28.71 -39.49
CA LEU A 160 -3.83 -28.61 -40.71
C LEU A 160 -2.38 -28.19 -40.41
N SER A 161 -2.17 -27.39 -39.36
CA SER A 161 -0.85 -26.94 -38.91
C SER A 161 -0.89 -26.43 -37.47
N SER A 162 0.23 -26.58 -36.77
CA SER A 162 0.43 -26.18 -35.38
C SER A 162 1.57 -25.15 -35.27
N ARG A 163 1.38 -24.08 -34.51
CA ARG A 163 2.36 -22.98 -34.35
C ARG A 163 2.39 -22.46 -32.92
N VAL A 164 3.60 -22.16 -32.42
CA VAL A 164 3.85 -21.37 -31.21
C VAL A 164 4.74 -20.19 -31.59
N ARG A 165 4.34 -18.97 -31.22
CA ARG A 165 5.21 -17.78 -31.34
C ARG A 165 5.29 -17.00 -30.03
N THR A 166 6.37 -16.26 -29.84
CA THR A 166 6.49 -15.17 -28.86
C THR A 166 7.32 -14.02 -29.44
N GLY A 167 7.56 -12.96 -28.66
CA GLY A 167 8.61 -11.98 -28.91
C GLY A 167 9.60 -11.89 -27.77
N ARG A 168 10.77 -11.30 -28.06
CA ARG A 168 11.76 -10.90 -27.06
C ARG A 168 12.38 -9.56 -27.46
N SER A 169 12.61 -8.70 -26.48
CA SER A 169 13.23 -7.37 -26.65
C SER A 169 14.63 -7.36 -26.03
N ILE A 170 15.65 -6.99 -26.80
CA ILE A 170 17.00 -6.74 -26.27
C ILE A 170 16.97 -5.52 -25.32
N ARG A 171 17.46 -5.68 -24.09
CA ARG A 171 17.55 -4.61 -23.08
C ARG A 171 18.58 -3.54 -23.46
N GLY A 172 18.33 -2.29 -23.08
CA GLY A 172 19.22 -1.16 -23.34
C GLY A 172 19.12 -0.56 -24.76
N LEU A 173 18.14 -1.00 -25.56
CA LEU A 173 17.83 -0.45 -26.89
C LEU A 173 16.34 -0.11 -26.93
N SER A 174 15.97 1.05 -27.45
CA SER A 174 14.56 1.48 -27.50
C SER A 174 13.74 0.56 -28.42
N LEU A 175 12.45 0.38 -28.12
CA LEU A 175 11.50 -0.45 -28.87
C LEU A 175 11.13 0.17 -30.24
N PRO A 176 10.58 -0.60 -31.20
CA PRO A 176 10.28 -0.14 -32.56
C PRO A 176 9.54 1.21 -32.74
N PRO A 177 8.64 1.66 -31.84
CA PRO A 177 8.04 3.00 -31.93
C PRO A 177 9.07 4.14 -31.85
N ALA A 178 10.04 4.03 -30.94
CA ALA A 178 11.01 5.08 -30.64
C ALA A 178 12.35 4.89 -31.38
N CYS A 179 12.78 3.65 -31.58
CA CYS A 179 14.17 3.32 -31.93
C CYS A 179 14.74 4.10 -33.12
N THR A 180 15.96 4.59 -32.98
CA THR A 180 16.74 5.16 -34.07
C THR A 180 17.18 4.07 -35.05
N ARG A 181 17.60 4.48 -36.26
CA ARG A 181 18.27 3.57 -37.22
C ARG A 181 19.52 2.91 -36.62
N ALA A 182 20.23 3.58 -35.70
CA ALA A 182 21.42 3.03 -35.06
C ALA A 182 21.07 1.87 -34.11
N GLU A 183 20.13 2.09 -33.18
CA GLU A 183 19.67 1.04 -32.27
C GLU A 183 19.07 -0.15 -33.02
N ARG A 184 18.26 0.10 -34.05
CA ARG A 184 17.64 -0.95 -34.85
C ARG A 184 18.67 -1.85 -35.56
N ARG A 185 19.74 -1.25 -36.09
CA ARG A 185 20.88 -1.97 -36.69
C ARG A 185 21.69 -2.73 -35.65
N GLU A 186 21.79 -2.22 -34.42
CA GLU A 186 22.42 -2.98 -33.32
C GLU A 186 21.54 -4.15 -32.87
N VAL A 187 20.21 -4.02 -32.81
CA VAL A 187 19.28 -5.16 -32.61
C VAL A 187 19.46 -6.20 -33.71
N GLU A 188 19.48 -5.80 -34.98
CA GLU A 188 19.71 -6.71 -36.11
C GLU A 188 21.03 -7.46 -35.95
N LYS A 189 22.13 -6.71 -35.73
CA LYS A 189 23.47 -7.25 -35.52
C LYS A 189 23.53 -8.22 -34.34
N VAL A 190 23.08 -7.83 -33.15
CA VAL A 190 23.13 -8.65 -31.92
C VAL A 190 22.35 -9.95 -32.10
N VAL A 191 21.17 -9.89 -32.71
CA VAL A 191 20.35 -11.09 -32.96
C VAL A 191 21.01 -11.97 -34.01
N VAL A 192 21.38 -11.45 -35.18
CA VAL A 192 22.01 -12.25 -36.25
C VAL A 192 23.32 -12.90 -35.78
N ASP A 193 24.14 -12.18 -35.01
CA ASP A 193 25.36 -12.70 -34.38
C ASP A 193 25.11 -13.88 -33.43
N ALA A 194 23.98 -13.88 -32.72
CA ALA A 194 23.58 -14.99 -31.85
C ALA A 194 22.99 -16.15 -32.68
N LEU A 195 22.15 -15.87 -33.69
CA LEU A 195 21.54 -16.91 -34.53
C LEU A 195 22.56 -17.67 -35.38
N ALA A 196 23.69 -17.04 -35.73
CA ALA A 196 24.85 -17.72 -36.34
C ALA A 196 25.50 -18.77 -35.42
N GLY A 197 25.23 -18.74 -34.11
CA GLY A 197 25.69 -19.73 -33.14
C GLY A 197 24.85 -21.01 -33.06
N LEU A 198 23.65 -21.02 -33.66
CA LEU A 198 22.72 -22.15 -33.61
C LEU A 198 23.20 -23.36 -34.44
N LYS A 199 22.95 -24.57 -33.93
CA LYS A 199 23.50 -25.84 -34.44
C LYS A 199 22.43 -26.91 -34.57
N GLY A 200 22.75 -28.02 -35.24
CA GLY A 200 21.85 -29.16 -35.38
C GLY A 200 20.61 -28.82 -36.24
N ASP A 201 19.43 -29.24 -35.81
CA ASP A 201 18.16 -28.92 -36.44
C ASP A 201 17.75 -27.44 -36.29
N LEU A 202 18.38 -26.72 -35.36
CA LEU A 202 18.25 -25.27 -35.20
C LEU A 202 19.22 -24.46 -36.07
N ALA A 203 20.15 -25.09 -36.81
CA ALA A 203 21.02 -24.36 -37.74
C ALA A 203 20.21 -23.75 -38.90
N GLY A 204 20.54 -22.53 -39.31
CA GLY A 204 19.73 -21.75 -40.24
C GLY A 204 20.43 -20.54 -40.86
N THR A 205 19.72 -19.85 -41.75
CA THR A 205 20.22 -18.71 -42.54
C THR A 205 19.39 -17.45 -42.28
N TYR A 206 20.05 -16.29 -42.26
CA TYR A 206 19.41 -14.97 -42.17
C TYR A 206 19.33 -14.30 -43.55
N TYR A 207 18.19 -13.68 -43.84
CA TYR A 207 17.90 -12.93 -45.06
C TYR A 207 17.43 -11.51 -44.67
N SER A 208 18.24 -10.49 -44.98
CA SER A 208 17.86 -9.08 -44.76
C SER A 208 16.93 -8.61 -45.88
N LEU A 209 15.81 -7.96 -45.52
CA LEU A 209 14.85 -7.41 -46.48
C LEU A 209 15.42 -6.29 -47.35
N THR A 210 16.60 -5.76 -47.01
CA THR A 210 17.31 -4.74 -47.81
C THR A 210 18.11 -5.35 -48.97
N HIS A 211 18.41 -6.65 -48.91
CA HIS A 211 19.28 -7.35 -49.88
C HIS A 211 18.69 -8.67 -50.43
N MET A 212 17.49 -9.04 -49.99
CA MET A 212 16.71 -10.16 -50.49
C MET A 212 16.34 -9.96 -51.96
N THR A 213 16.47 -11.01 -52.78
CA THR A 213 16.02 -11.01 -54.18
C THR A 213 14.52 -11.25 -54.28
N ASP A 214 13.89 -10.78 -55.37
CA ASP A 214 12.47 -11.01 -55.67
C ASP A 214 12.08 -12.51 -55.60
N GLN A 215 13.01 -13.40 -55.99
CA GLN A 215 12.80 -14.86 -55.94
C GLN A 215 12.80 -15.40 -54.50
N GLU A 216 13.72 -14.96 -53.65
CA GLU A 216 13.73 -15.32 -52.22
C GLU A 216 12.50 -14.74 -51.52
N GLN A 217 12.13 -13.51 -51.85
CA GLN A 217 10.96 -12.83 -51.31
C GLN A 217 9.68 -13.61 -51.65
N GLN A 218 9.47 -13.94 -52.93
CA GLN A 218 8.31 -14.71 -53.37
C GLN A 218 8.27 -16.10 -52.72
N GLN A 219 9.41 -16.80 -52.64
CA GLN A 219 9.49 -18.11 -51.98
C GLN A 219 9.08 -18.04 -50.49
N LEU A 220 9.48 -16.98 -49.77
CA LEU A 220 9.13 -16.78 -48.37
C LEU A 220 7.67 -16.31 -48.17
N ILE A 221 7.06 -15.67 -49.18
CA ILE A 221 5.61 -15.36 -49.22
C ILE A 221 4.80 -16.64 -49.46
N ASP A 222 5.20 -17.45 -50.44
CA ASP A 222 4.54 -18.71 -50.82
C ASP A 222 4.56 -19.74 -49.69
N ASP A 223 5.67 -19.80 -48.93
CA ASP A 223 5.78 -20.63 -47.73
C ASP A 223 4.96 -20.09 -46.52
N HIS A 224 4.47 -18.84 -46.59
CA HIS A 224 3.85 -18.07 -45.52
C HIS A 224 4.79 -17.78 -44.33
N PHE A 225 6.06 -17.50 -44.62
CA PHE A 225 7.08 -17.16 -43.62
C PHE A 225 7.46 -15.68 -43.58
N LEU A 226 7.36 -14.96 -44.70
CA LEU A 226 7.66 -13.52 -44.75
C LEU A 226 6.63 -12.70 -43.97
N PHE A 227 7.05 -11.51 -43.54
CA PHE A 227 6.19 -10.45 -43.04
C PHE A 227 6.25 -9.27 -44.01
N ASP A 228 5.07 -8.77 -44.41
CA ASP A 228 4.98 -7.63 -45.31
C ASP A 228 5.33 -6.30 -44.62
N LYS A 229 5.50 -5.24 -45.42
CA LYS A 229 5.59 -3.87 -44.91
C LYS A 229 4.35 -3.55 -44.06
N PRO A 230 4.49 -3.05 -42.82
CA PRO A 230 3.34 -2.68 -41.99
C PRO A 230 2.44 -1.64 -42.66
N VAL A 231 1.25 -2.08 -43.08
CA VAL A 231 0.17 -1.24 -43.65
C VAL A 231 -0.99 -1.02 -42.68
N SER A 232 -1.04 -1.76 -41.57
CA SER A 232 -2.07 -1.57 -40.54
C SER A 232 -1.87 -0.21 -39.85
N PRO A 233 -2.92 0.64 -39.76
CA PRO A 233 -2.79 1.99 -39.18
C PRO A 233 -2.39 1.95 -37.70
N LEU A 234 -2.64 0.85 -37.00
CA LEU A 234 -2.18 0.60 -35.64
C LEU A 234 -0.64 0.55 -35.51
N LEU A 235 0.06 0.14 -36.58
CA LEU A 235 1.52 0.02 -36.66
C LEU A 235 2.20 1.24 -37.32
N THR A 236 1.49 1.95 -38.21
CA THR A 236 2.03 3.17 -38.81
C THR A 236 1.89 4.38 -37.89
N CYS A 237 0.76 4.51 -37.16
CA CYS A 237 0.51 5.61 -36.22
C CYS A 237 1.32 5.46 -34.91
N SER A 238 1.82 4.26 -34.61
CA SER A 238 2.84 4.03 -33.57
C SER A 238 4.28 4.22 -34.06
N GLY A 239 4.50 4.65 -35.31
CA GLY A 239 5.83 4.90 -35.85
C GLY A 239 6.69 3.66 -36.11
N MET A 240 6.13 2.44 -36.05
CA MET A 240 6.91 1.20 -36.17
C MET A 240 7.37 0.92 -37.61
N ALA A 241 6.67 1.48 -38.60
CA ALA A 241 7.01 1.40 -40.03
C ALA A 241 8.18 2.31 -40.51
N ARG A 242 8.84 3.05 -39.60
CA ARG A 242 9.92 3.99 -39.94
C ARG A 242 11.12 3.31 -40.61
N ASP A 243 11.71 4.02 -41.58
CA ASP A 243 12.90 3.64 -42.35
C ASP A 243 12.81 2.30 -43.12
N TRP A 244 11.62 1.72 -43.29
CA TRP A 244 11.46 0.39 -43.92
C TRP A 244 12.13 0.32 -45.32
N PRO A 245 12.92 -0.73 -45.64
CA PRO A 245 13.15 -1.97 -44.87
C PRO A 245 14.42 -1.97 -43.99
N ASP A 246 15.02 -0.81 -43.67
CA ASP A 246 16.30 -0.70 -42.95
C ASP A 246 16.34 -1.55 -41.68
N ALA A 247 17.34 -2.43 -41.59
CA ALA A 247 17.59 -3.37 -40.50
C ALA A 247 16.47 -4.37 -40.17
N ARG A 248 15.63 -4.72 -41.16
CA ARG A 248 14.63 -5.80 -41.04
C ARG A 248 15.08 -7.04 -41.79
N GLY A 249 14.71 -8.21 -41.28
CA GLY A 249 14.92 -9.47 -41.98
C GLY A 249 14.28 -10.65 -41.28
N ILE A 250 14.46 -11.81 -41.88
CA ILE A 250 13.98 -13.11 -41.39
C ILE A 250 15.14 -14.08 -41.32
N TRP A 251 15.27 -14.77 -40.19
CA TRP A 251 16.08 -15.97 -40.08
C TRP A 251 15.17 -17.19 -40.01
N HIS A 252 15.59 -18.31 -40.59
CA HIS A 252 14.93 -19.60 -40.37
C HIS A 252 15.92 -20.76 -40.38
N ASN A 253 15.60 -21.83 -39.64
CA ASN A 253 16.35 -23.07 -39.68
C ASN A 253 16.23 -23.78 -41.04
N ASN A 254 17.15 -24.69 -41.34
CA ASN A 254 17.24 -25.36 -42.64
C ASN A 254 15.99 -26.19 -43.01
N THR A 255 15.18 -26.59 -42.02
CA THR A 255 13.90 -27.31 -42.25
C THR A 255 12.67 -26.39 -42.32
N LYS A 256 12.85 -25.07 -42.16
CA LYS A 256 11.78 -24.05 -42.10
C LYS A 256 10.70 -24.34 -41.03
N THR A 257 11.11 -24.92 -39.89
CA THR A 257 10.26 -25.28 -38.74
C THR A 257 10.49 -24.43 -37.49
N PHE A 258 11.56 -23.64 -37.46
CA PHE A 258 11.89 -22.64 -36.44
C PHE A 258 12.36 -21.36 -37.16
N LEU A 259 11.73 -20.22 -36.88
CA LEU A 259 11.88 -18.96 -37.60
C LEU A 259 11.92 -17.78 -36.63
N ILE A 260 12.66 -16.73 -37.00
CA ILE A 260 12.78 -15.51 -36.20
C ILE A 260 12.68 -14.30 -37.13
N TRP A 261 11.63 -13.51 -36.95
CA TRP A 261 11.51 -12.19 -37.58
C TRP A 261 12.27 -11.16 -36.74
N ILE A 262 12.94 -10.21 -37.39
CA ILE A 262 13.80 -9.20 -36.76
C ILE A 262 13.31 -7.79 -37.12
N ASN A 263 13.09 -6.95 -36.10
CA ASN A 263 12.67 -5.55 -36.20
C ASN A 263 11.32 -5.27 -36.92
N GLU A 264 10.36 -6.19 -36.80
CA GLU A 264 8.98 -6.04 -37.30
C GLU A 264 8.09 -5.37 -36.22
N GLU A 265 7.15 -6.09 -35.60
CA GLU A 265 6.28 -5.54 -34.54
C GLU A 265 6.94 -5.52 -33.15
N ASP A 266 8.11 -6.15 -33.01
CA ASP A 266 9.00 -6.19 -31.84
C ASP A 266 10.46 -6.43 -32.31
N HIS A 267 11.47 -6.30 -31.44
CA HIS A 267 12.88 -6.57 -31.78
C HIS A 267 13.09 -7.96 -32.38
N THR A 268 12.49 -8.98 -31.77
CA THR A 268 12.39 -10.33 -32.35
C THR A 268 10.99 -10.89 -32.21
N ARG A 269 10.56 -11.70 -33.19
CA ARG A 269 9.44 -12.64 -33.05
C ARG A 269 9.89 -14.06 -33.35
N VAL A 270 10.05 -14.84 -32.29
CA VAL A 270 10.50 -16.23 -32.31
C VAL A 270 9.31 -17.16 -32.53
N ILE A 271 9.40 -18.03 -33.54
CA ILE A 271 8.30 -18.85 -34.06
C ILE A 271 8.78 -20.29 -34.22
N SER A 272 8.03 -21.25 -33.67
CA SER A 272 8.11 -22.66 -34.03
C SER A 272 6.81 -23.07 -34.71
N MET A 273 6.88 -23.79 -35.83
CA MET A 273 5.69 -24.28 -36.53
C MET A 273 5.96 -25.51 -37.38
N GLU A 274 4.91 -26.28 -37.66
CA GLU A 274 4.90 -27.40 -38.61
C GLU A 274 3.47 -27.67 -39.14
N LYS A 275 3.37 -28.39 -40.27
CA LYS A 275 2.09 -28.95 -40.74
C LYS A 275 1.65 -30.10 -39.82
N GLY A 276 0.34 -30.35 -39.73
CA GLY A 276 -0.24 -31.35 -38.83
C GLY A 276 -0.43 -30.88 -37.39
N GLY A 277 -0.70 -31.83 -36.51
CA GLY A 277 -1.28 -31.65 -35.18
C GLY A 277 -0.34 -31.85 -33.98
N ASN A 278 0.96 -32.03 -34.21
CA ASN A 278 1.92 -32.39 -33.15
C ASN A 278 2.45 -31.18 -32.36
N MET A 279 1.53 -30.45 -31.71
CA MET A 279 1.81 -29.28 -30.87
C MET A 279 2.91 -29.53 -29.81
N LYS A 280 3.02 -30.74 -29.23
CA LYS A 280 4.10 -31.03 -28.27
C LYS A 280 5.49 -30.94 -28.91
N ARG A 281 5.68 -31.42 -30.15
CA ARG A 281 6.96 -31.27 -30.87
C ARG A 281 7.23 -29.81 -31.27
N VAL A 282 6.19 -29.05 -31.64
CA VAL A 282 6.31 -27.60 -31.91
C VAL A 282 6.79 -26.87 -30.66
N PHE A 283 6.16 -27.13 -29.51
CA PHE A 283 6.49 -26.47 -28.25
C PHE A 283 7.85 -26.91 -27.69
N ASP A 284 8.25 -28.16 -27.89
CA ASP A 284 9.56 -28.67 -27.49
C ASP A 284 10.72 -28.01 -28.27
N ARG A 285 10.57 -27.89 -29.59
CA ARG A 285 11.47 -27.11 -30.45
C ARG A 285 11.47 -25.62 -30.11
N PHE A 286 10.30 -25.06 -29.77
CA PHE A 286 10.17 -23.67 -29.33
C PHE A 286 10.95 -23.41 -28.04
N CYS A 287 10.74 -24.21 -26.99
CA CYS A 287 11.43 -24.04 -25.71
C CYS A 287 12.93 -24.28 -25.82
N THR A 288 13.36 -25.27 -26.61
CA THR A 288 14.78 -25.56 -26.83
C THR A 288 15.46 -24.42 -27.60
N GLY A 289 14.89 -24.00 -28.74
CA GLY A 289 15.44 -22.93 -29.56
C GLY A 289 15.45 -21.56 -28.85
N LEU A 290 14.39 -21.23 -28.12
CA LEU A 290 14.29 -19.96 -27.39
C LEU A 290 15.34 -19.85 -26.27
N LYS A 291 15.58 -20.92 -25.51
CA LYS A 291 16.63 -20.97 -24.49
C LYS A 291 18.03 -20.86 -25.07
N GLU A 292 18.30 -21.53 -26.19
CA GLU A 292 19.63 -21.47 -26.83
C GLU A 292 19.90 -20.07 -27.43
N VAL A 293 18.88 -19.41 -28.01
CA VAL A 293 18.98 -18.01 -28.44
C VAL A 293 19.23 -17.07 -27.26
N GLU A 294 18.51 -17.24 -26.14
CA GLU A 294 18.73 -16.47 -24.90
C GLU A 294 20.16 -16.66 -24.38
N ARG A 295 20.66 -17.91 -24.34
CA ARG A 295 22.03 -18.26 -23.95
C ARG A 295 23.09 -17.60 -24.84
N LEU A 296 22.91 -17.63 -26.16
CA LEU A 296 23.83 -17.05 -27.14
C LEU A 296 23.86 -15.51 -27.11
N ILE A 297 22.74 -14.87 -26.75
CA ILE A 297 22.65 -13.42 -26.53
C ILE A 297 23.35 -13.02 -25.21
N GLN A 298 23.15 -13.81 -24.15
CA GLN A 298 23.83 -13.64 -22.85
C GLN A 298 25.36 -13.84 -22.96
N GLU A 299 25.84 -14.78 -23.78
CA GLU A 299 27.27 -14.95 -24.08
C GLU A 299 27.93 -13.71 -24.71
N LYS A 300 27.13 -12.82 -25.35
CA LYS A 300 27.61 -11.53 -25.87
C LYS A 300 27.38 -10.35 -24.92
N GLY A 301 26.95 -10.61 -23.68
CA GLY A 301 26.75 -9.58 -22.65
C GLY A 301 25.44 -8.80 -22.77
N TRP A 302 24.45 -9.32 -23.50
CA TRP A 302 23.12 -8.71 -23.66
C TRP A 302 22.06 -9.49 -22.88
N GLU A 303 21.02 -8.79 -22.44
CA GLU A 303 19.85 -9.38 -21.75
C GLU A 303 18.57 -9.17 -22.56
N PHE A 304 17.54 -9.96 -22.26
CA PHE A 304 16.17 -9.62 -22.64
C PHE A 304 15.53 -8.70 -21.58
N MET A 305 14.70 -7.76 -22.04
CA MET A 305 13.84 -6.96 -21.17
C MET A 305 12.83 -7.89 -20.46
N TRP A 306 12.99 -8.06 -19.16
CA TRP A 306 12.14 -8.90 -18.30
C TRP A 306 12.11 -8.35 -16.87
N ASN A 307 10.93 -8.39 -16.25
CA ASN A 307 10.77 -8.15 -14.80
C ASN A 307 9.66 -9.02 -14.20
N GLU A 308 9.66 -9.17 -12.87
CA GLU A 308 8.77 -10.10 -12.16
C GLU A 308 7.27 -9.76 -12.28
N ARG A 309 6.90 -8.48 -12.41
CA ARG A 309 5.49 -8.05 -12.46
C ARG A 309 4.86 -8.07 -13.86
N LEU A 310 5.66 -7.99 -14.93
CA LEU A 310 5.19 -7.96 -16.32
C LEU A 310 5.72 -9.10 -17.19
N GLY A 311 6.63 -9.94 -16.69
CA GLY A 311 7.34 -10.94 -17.48
C GLY A 311 8.24 -10.29 -18.53
N TYR A 312 8.29 -10.88 -19.73
CA TYR A 312 9.02 -10.31 -20.86
C TYR A 312 8.31 -9.07 -21.40
N ILE A 313 9.08 -8.00 -21.61
CA ILE A 313 8.59 -6.72 -22.09
C ILE A 313 8.60 -6.69 -23.63
N LEU A 314 7.48 -6.24 -24.20
CA LEU A 314 7.26 -6.08 -25.64
C LEU A 314 6.51 -4.76 -25.92
N THR A 315 6.53 -4.34 -27.17
CA THR A 315 6.04 -3.04 -27.66
C THR A 315 4.58 -2.78 -27.32
N CYS A 316 3.73 -3.79 -27.46
CA CYS A 316 2.30 -3.68 -27.23
C CYS A 316 1.91 -4.36 -25.89
N PRO A 317 1.22 -3.66 -24.97
CA PRO A 317 0.82 -4.22 -23.67
C PRO A 317 0.02 -5.53 -23.74
N SER A 318 -0.66 -5.85 -24.86
CA SER A 318 -1.34 -7.15 -25.02
C SER A 318 -0.41 -8.36 -25.13
N ASN A 319 0.89 -8.12 -25.31
CA ASN A 319 1.93 -9.11 -25.56
C ASN A 319 2.89 -9.27 -24.35
N LEU A 320 2.61 -8.65 -23.21
CA LEU A 320 3.38 -8.85 -21.98
C LEU A 320 3.26 -10.28 -21.43
N GLY A 321 4.10 -10.58 -20.45
CA GLY A 321 4.18 -11.86 -19.75
C GLY A 321 5.02 -12.85 -20.55
N THR A 322 4.34 -13.85 -21.11
CA THR A 322 4.95 -14.87 -21.97
C THR A 322 5.24 -14.38 -23.39
N GLY A 323 4.51 -13.34 -23.85
CA GLY A 323 4.36 -12.96 -25.26
C GLY A 323 3.69 -14.02 -26.15
N LEU A 324 3.24 -15.13 -25.57
CA LEU A 324 3.00 -16.36 -26.30
C LEU A 324 1.67 -16.37 -27.07
N ARG A 325 1.70 -16.81 -28.32
CA ARG A 325 0.55 -17.26 -29.10
C ARG A 325 0.83 -18.67 -29.60
N ALA A 326 0.28 -19.67 -28.90
CA ALA A 326 0.16 -21.03 -29.40
C ALA A 326 -1.20 -21.20 -30.06
N GLY A 327 -1.24 -21.84 -31.23
CA GLY A 327 -2.47 -22.02 -31.98
C GLY A 327 -2.36 -23.00 -33.13
N VAL A 328 -3.51 -23.26 -33.74
CA VAL A 328 -3.70 -24.21 -34.83
C VAL A 328 -4.52 -23.59 -35.95
N HIS A 329 -4.25 -24.02 -37.18
CA HIS A 329 -5.25 -23.93 -38.24
C HIS A 329 -6.14 -25.17 -38.15
N VAL A 330 -7.40 -24.98 -37.77
CA VAL A 330 -8.37 -26.08 -37.57
C VAL A 330 -9.63 -25.87 -38.41
N ASN A 331 -10.07 -26.94 -39.05
CA ASN A 331 -11.28 -26.99 -39.88
C ASN A 331 -12.49 -27.41 -39.04
N LEU A 332 -13.51 -26.55 -38.96
CA LEU A 332 -14.68 -26.72 -38.07
C LEU A 332 -16.01 -26.41 -38.82
N PRO A 333 -16.37 -27.16 -39.89
CA PRO A 333 -17.44 -26.82 -40.82
C PRO A 333 -18.88 -26.88 -40.27
N LYS A 334 -19.10 -27.57 -39.13
CA LYS A 334 -20.37 -27.58 -38.38
C LYS A 334 -20.33 -26.61 -37.21
N LEU A 335 -19.32 -26.71 -36.35
CA LEU A 335 -19.22 -25.93 -35.12
C LEU A 335 -19.12 -24.43 -35.39
N SER A 336 -18.46 -24.01 -36.47
CA SER A 336 -18.40 -22.60 -36.87
C SER A 336 -19.75 -21.94 -37.15
N LYS A 337 -20.81 -22.74 -37.36
CA LYS A 337 -22.19 -22.30 -37.63
C LYS A 337 -23.11 -22.47 -36.43
N ASP A 338 -22.65 -23.11 -35.35
CA ASP A 338 -23.42 -23.25 -34.11
C ASP A 338 -23.37 -21.93 -33.32
N PRO A 339 -24.50 -21.35 -32.89
CA PRO A 339 -24.52 -20.08 -32.16
C PRO A 339 -23.76 -20.13 -30.83
N ARG A 340 -23.49 -21.31 -30.28
CA ARG A 340 -22.73 -21.52 -29.05
C ARG A 340 -21.22 -21.35 -29.23
N PHE A 341 -20.69 -21.38 -30.47
CA PHE A 341 -19.25 -21.45 -30.74
C PHE A 341 -18.45 -20.31 -30.10
N THR A 342 -18.92 -19.06 -30.20
CA THR A 342 -18.27 -17.92 -29.54
C THR A 342 -18.20 -18.13 -28.03
N LYS A 343 -19.30 -18.56 -27.40
CA LYS A 343 -19.33 -18.77 -25.94
C LYS A 343 -18.51 -19.98 -25.48
N ILE A 344 -18.34 -20.98 -26.34
CA ILE A 344 -17.40 -22.08 -26.12
C ILE A 344 -15.95 -21.56 -26.11
N LEU A 345 -15.55 -20.73 -27.09
CA LEU A 345 -14.23 -20.11 -27.14
C LEU A 345 -13.95 -19.22 -25.93
N ASP A 346 -14.90 -18.33 -25.57
CA ASP A 346 -14.79 -17.44 -24.41
C ASP A 346 -14.52 -18.22 -23.11
N ASN A 347 -15.28 -19.30 -22.89
CA ASN A 347 -15.17 -20.11 -21.69
C ASN A 347 -13.88 -20.94 -21.66
N LEU A 348 -13.37 -21.36 -22.82
CA LEU A 348 -12.08 -22.05 -23.00
C LEU A 348 -10.86 -21.11 -23.03
N ARG A 349 -11.05 -19.79 -22.92
CA ARG A 349 -9.97 -18.77 -23.05
C ARG A 349 -9.24 -18.81 -24.40
N LEU A 350 -9.97 -19.15 -25.46
CA LEU A 350 -9.47 -19.17 -26.84
C LEU A 350 -9.99 -17.97 -27.65
N GLN A 351 -9.23 -17.56 -28.67
CA GLN A 351 -9.66 -16.59 -29.68
C GLN A 351 -9.62 -17.21 -31.07
N LYS A 352 -10.53 -16.80 -31.96
CA LYS A 352 -10.53 -17.15 -33.39
C LYS A 352 -10.08 -15.98 -34.26
N ARG A 353 -9.37 -16.25 -35.36
CA ARG A 353 -8.99 -15.30 -36.42
C ARG A 353 -9.17 -15.93 -37.80
N GLY A 354 -9.07 -15.09 -38.84
CA GLY A 354 -9.02 -15.55 -40.22
C GLY A 354 -7.74 -16.32 -40.55
N THR A 355 -7.74 -16.98 -41.70
CA THR A 355 -6.71 -17.98 -42.06
C THR A 355 -5.35 -17.35 -42.40
N GLY A 356 -5.31 -16.05 -42.68
CA GLY A 356 -4.09 -15.25 -42.84
C GLY A 356 -3.77 -14.36 -41.63
N GLY A 357 -4.43 -14.55 -40.49
CA GLY A 357 -4.22 -13.77 -39.27
C GLY A 357 -5.28 -12.70 -38.99
N VAL A 358 -4.89 -11.63 -38.29
CA VAL A 358 -5.81 -10.74 -37.55
C VAL A 358 -6.69 -9.85 -38.42
N ASP A 359 -6.20 -9.44 -39.58
CA ASP A 359 -6.91 -8.53 -40.50
C ASP A 359 -7.58 -9.28 -41.66
N THR A 360 -7.65 -10.61 -41.57
CA THR A 360 -8.20 -11.49 -42.61
C THR A 360 -9.51 -12.15 -42.18
N ALA A 361 -10.37 -12.47 -43.16
CA ALA A 361 -11.51 -13.34 -42.96
C ALA A 361 -11.08 -14.82 -42.87
N ALA A 362 -11.94 -15.68 -42.31
CA ALA A 362 -11.74 -17.13 -42.37
C ALA A 362 -12.04 -17.64 -43.79
N VAL A 363 -11.13 -18.43 -44.35
CA VAL A 363 -11.31 -19.05 -45.67
C VAL A 363 -12.12 -20.34 -45.49
N GLY A 364 -13.37 -20.32 -45.95
CA GLY A 364 -14.30 -21.44 -45.85
C GLY A 364 -14.67 -21.78 -44.40
N SER A 365 -14.05 -22.84 -43.86
CA SER A 365 -14.32 -23.37 -42.52
C SER A 365 -13.05 -23.49 -41.65
N THR A 366 -11.92 -22.92 -42.09
CA THR A 366 -10.62 -23.01 -41.40
C THR A 366 -10.31 -21.75 -40.60
N PHE A 367 -10.06 -21.92 -39.30
CA PHE A 367 -9.81 -20.83 -38.35
C PHE A 367 -8.41 -20.94 -37.73
N ASP A 368 -7.75 -19.80 -37.52
CA ASP A 368 -6.62 -19.68 -36.57
C ASP A 368 -7.22 -19.60 -35.16
N ILE A 369 -7.09 -20.70 -34.40
CA ILE A 369 -7.53 -20.80 -33.00
C ILE A 369 -6.29 -20.77 -32.10
N SER A 370 -6.25 -19.84 -31.15
CA SER A 370 -5.12 -19.68 -30.22
C SER A 370 -5.57 -19.36 -28.78
N ASN A 371 -4.65 -19.40 -27.82
CA ASN A 371 -4.84 -18.78 -26.51
C ASN A 371 -5.20 -17.29 -26.64
N LEU A 372 -6.07 -16.79 -25.75
CA LEU A 372 -6.44 -15.38 -25.63
C LEU A 372 -5.45 -14.60 -24.74
N ASP A 373 -5.16 -15.19 -23.59
CA ASP A 373 -4.35 -14.64 -22.48
C ASP A 373 -2.85 -14.84 -22.68
N ARG A 374 -2.00 -14.00 -22.05
CA ARG A 374 -0.52 -14.05 -22.18
C ARG A 374 0.24 -13.69 -20.91
N LEU A 375 -0.34 -12.83 -20.08
CA LEU A 375 0.15 -12.44 -18.76
C LEU A 375 -0.62 -13.22 -17.68
N GLY A 376 -0.04 -13.39 -16.49
CA GLY A 376 -0.63 -14.15 -15.37
C GLY A 376 -0.68 -15.69 -15.49
N GLN A 377 -0.32 -16.27 -16.63
CA GLN A 377 -0.15 -17.72 -16.83
C GLN A 377 1.13 -18.00 -17.60
N SER A 378 1.82 -19.10 -17.27
CA SER A 378 3.10 -19.48 -17.89
C SER A 378 2.94 -20.09 -19.28
N GLU A 379 4.05 -20.18 -20.04
CA GLU A 379 4.04 -20.75 -21.39
C GLU A 379 3.45 -22.17 -21.41
N VAL A 380 3.88 -23.05 -20.49
CA VAL A 380 3.29 -24.39 -20.31
C VAL A 380 1.77 -24.34 -20.08
N GLN A 381 1.28 -23.46 -19.21
CA GLN A 381 -0.16 -23.34 -18.91
C GLN A 381 -0.96 -22.87 -20.12
N LEU A 382 -0.44 -21.88 -20.87
CA LEU A 382 -1.09 -21.36 -22.07
C LEU A 382 -1.10 -22.39 -23.21
N VAL A 383 -0.03 -23.16 -23.41
CA VAL A 383 -0.02 -24.24 -24.41
C VAL A 383 -0.93 -25.40 -23.98
N GLN A 384 -1.00 -25.75 -22.69
CA GLN A 384 -1.95 -26.77 -22.21
C GLN A 384 -3.40 -26.31 -22.44
N THR A 385 -3.72 -25.05 -22.18
CA THR A 385 -5.05 -24.45 -22.45
C THR A 385 -5.45 -24.58 -23.92
N VAL A 386 -4.50 -24.39 -24.84
CA VAL A 386 -4.70 -24.61 -26.28
C VAL A 386 -4.87 -26.09 -26.61
N VAL A 387 -4.08 -26.98 -26.02
CA VAL A 387 -4.21 -28.43 -26.23
C VAL A 387 -5.57 -28.95 -25.78
N ASP A 388 -6.02 -28.58 -24.59
CA ASP A 388 -7.27 -29.09 -24.02
C ASP A 388 -8.48 -28.47 -24.74
N GLY A 389 -8.43 -27.17 -25.00
CA GLY A 389 -9.48 -26.45 -25.72
C GLY A 389 -9.64 -26.87 -27.18
N VAL A 390 -8.54 -27.07 -27.93
CA VAL A 390 -8.61 -27.55 -29.33
C VAL A 390 -9.16 -28.97 -29.40
N ASN A 391 -8.77 -29.86 -28.48
CA ASN A 391 -9.37 -31.20 -28.39
C ASN A 391 -10.89 -31.12 -28.13
N TYR A 392 -11.35 -30.22 -27.26
CA TYR A 392 -12.78 -30.00 -27.01
C TYR A 392 -13.54 -29.50 -28.26
N LEU A 393 -12.95 -28.59 -29.04
CA LEU A 393 -13.54 -28.12 -30.31
C LEU A 393 -13.66 -29.26 -31.33
N ILE A 394 -12.63 -30.10 -31.46
CA ILE A 394 -12.64 -31.28 -32.32
C ILE A 394 -13.69 -32.31 -31.86
N GLU A 395 -13.85 -32.51 -30.55
CA GLU A 395 -14.94 -33.33 -30.01
C GLU A 395 -16.34 -32.79 -30.32
N CYS A 396 -16.51 -31.47 -30.30
CA CYS A 396 -17.78 -30.82 -30.63
C CYS A 396 -18.09 -30.98 -32.13
N GLU A 397 -17.12 -30.77 -33.01
CA GLU A 397 -17.25 -31.03 -34.45
C GLU A 397 -17.66 -32.49 -34.69
N LYS A 398 -16.95 -33.46 -34.08
CA LYS A 398 -17.24 -34.91 -34.16
C LYS A 398 -18.62 -35.34 -33.63
N LYS A 399 -19.26 -34.52 -32.78
CA LYS A 399 -20.63 -34.72 -32.31
C LYS A 399 -21.63 -34.15 -33.33
N LEU A 400 -21.43 -32.92 -33.80
CA LEU A 400 -22.26 -32.28 -34.82
C LEU A 400 -22.22 -33.00 -36.18
N GLU A 401 -21.08 -33.60 -36.56
CA GLU A 401 -20.94 -34.49 -37.72
C GLU A 401 -21.89 -35.70 -37.64
N LYS A 402 -22.17 -36.19 -36.44
CA LYS A 402 -23.06 -37.34 -36.15
C LYS A 402 -24.49 -36.92 -35.81
N GLY A 403 -24.83 -35.63 -35.91
CA GLY A 403 -26.14 -35.11 -35.47
C GLY A 403 -26.36 -35.14 -33.96
N GLN A 404 -25.28 -35.24 -33.16
CA GLN A 404 -25.33 -35.24 -31.70
C GLN A 404 -25.14 -33.82 -31.15
N ASP A 405 -25.83 -33.51 -30.04
CA ASP A 405 -25.74 -32.20 -29.41
C ASP A 405 -24.42 -31.99 -28.64
N ILE A 406 -24.04 -30.72 -28.49
CA ILE A 406 -22.82 -30.27 -27.80
C ILE A 406 -23.17 -29.40 -26.59
N LYS A 407 -22.27 -29.37 -25.61
CA LYS A 407 -22.42 -28.53 -24.41
C LYS A 407 -21.51 -27.31 -24.51
N ILE A 408 -21.85 -26.28 -23.74
CA ILE A 408 -20.91 -25.19 -23.46
C ILE A 408 -20.08 -25.65 -22.24
N PRO A 409 -18.74 -25.65 -22.31
CA PRO A 409 -17.91 -26.00 -21.17
C PRO A 409 -18.00 -24.91 -20.10
N PRO A 410 -17.86 -25.23 -18.80
CA PRO A 410 -17.74 -24.21 -17.76
C PRO A 410 -16.48 -23.35 -18.00
N PRO A 411 -16.49 -22.03 -17.72
CA PRO A 411 -15.31 -21.19 -17.82
C PRO A 411 -14.10 -21.80 -17.10
N VAL A 412 -12.90 -21.74 -17.71
CA VAL A 412 -11.65 -22.30 -17.14
C VAL A 412 -11.39 -21.85 -15.69
N VAL A 413 -11.74 -20.61 -15.33
CA VAL A 413 -11.64 -20.10 -13.94
C VAL A 413 -12.40 -20.97 -12.93
N LEU A 414 -13.56 -21.53 -13.30
CA LEU A 414 -14.32 -22.46 -12.46
C LEU A 414 -13.75 -23.89 -12.49
N GLN A 415 -13.00 -24.26 -13.52
CA GLN A 415 -12.27 -25.53 -13.59
C GLN A 415 -10.98 -25.50 -12.76
N LEU A 416 -10.42 -24.31 -12.54
CA LEU A 416 -9.27 -24.08 -11.65
C LEU A 416 -9.65 -23.98 -10.16
N LEU A 417 -10.94 -23.74 -9.82
CA LEU A 417 -11.37 -23.69 -8.41
C LEU A 417 -11.04 -24.96 -7.62
N PRO A 418 -11.31 -26.19 -8.11
CA PRO A 418 -10.86 -27.41 -7.44
C PRO A 418 -9.34 -27.48 -7.26
N ILE A 419 -8.55 -26.99 -8.22
CA ILE A 419 -7.09 -27.02 -8.18
C ILE A 419 -6.55 -26.00 -7.17
N LEU A 420 -7.09 -24.78 -7.14
CA LEU A 420 -6.79 -23.79 -6.09
C LEU A 420 -7.19 -24.29 -4.69
N VAL A 421 -8.34 -24.97 -4.57
CA VAL A 421 -8.74 -25.63 -3.32
C VAL A 421 -7.76 -26.76 -2.95
N GLN A 422 -7.27 -27.53 -3.92
CA GLN A 422 -6.27 -28.57 -3.69
C GLN A 422 -4.92 -27.97 -3.25
N ASP A 423 -4.34 -27.07 -4.06
CA ASP A 423 -2.99 -26.55 -3.90
C ASP A 423 -2.85 -25.55 -2.74
N VAL A 424 -3.95 -24.88 -2.32
CA VAL A 424 -3.95 -24.01 -1.13
C VAL A 424 -4.29 -24.78 0.15
N LEU A 425 -5.20 -25.77 0.12
CA LEU A 425 -5.62 -26.49 1.34
C LEU A 425 -4.80 -27.76 1.63
N GLN A 426 -4.17 -28.42 0.66
CA GLN A 426 -3.31 -29.59 0.92
C GLN A 426 -2.02 -29.25 1.69
N PRO A 427 -1.30 -28.15 1.42
CA PRO A 427 -0.10 -27.79 2.19
C PRO A 427 -0.44 -27.23 3.57
N LEU A 428 -1.67 -26.71 3.76
CA LEU A 428 -2.07 -25.97 4.96
C LEU A 428 -1.92 -26.80 6.26
N PRO A 429 -2.34 -28.08 6.33
CA PRO A 429 -2.04 -28.96 7.47
C PRO A 429 -0.54 -29.21 7.70
N LEU A 430 0.28 -29.27 6.65
CA LEU A 430 1.73 -29.49 6.76
C LEU A 430 2.43 -28.23 7.29
N LEU A 431 2.11 -27.06 6.73
CA LEU A 431 2.55 -25.76 7.23
C LEU A 431 2.15 -25.54 8.69
N VAL A 432 0.93 -25.91 9.08
CA VAL A 432 0.47 -25.85 10.48
C VAL A 432 1.27 -26.83 11.35
N GLN A 433 1.58 -28.04 10.87
CA GLN A 433 2.45 -28.96 11.62
C GLN A 433 3.88 -28.43 11.76
N ASP A 434 4.50 -27.91 10.70
CA ASP A 434 5.88 -27.41 10.75
C ASP A 434 6.02 -26.10 11.54
N VAL A 435 4.96 -25.30 11.67
CA VAL A 435 4.91 -24.14 12.58
C VAL A 435 4.66 -24.54 14.04
N LEU A 436 3.85 -25.57 14.30
CA LEU A 436 3.53 -26.02 15.66
C LEU A 436 4.57 -26.97 16.27
N LYS A 437 5.28 -27.76 15.45
CA LYS A 437 6.27 -28.77 15.89
C LYS A 437 7.49 -28.20 16.64
N PRO A 438 8.04 -27.01 16.32
CA PRO A 438 9.06 -26.35 17.12
C PRO A 438 8.55 -25.73 18.42
N LEU A 439 7.23 -25.44 18.51
CA LEU A 439 6.66 -24.64 19.59
C LEU A 439 6.86 -25.27 20.99
N PRO A 440 6.67 -26.59 21.20
CA PRO A 440 6.97 -27.23 22.49
C PRO A 440 8.45 -27.18 22.88
N LEU A 441 9.36 -27.20 21.91
CA LEU A 441 10.80 -27.11 22.16
C LEU A 441 11.18 -25.68 22.56
N LEU A 442 10.71 -24.68 21.83
CA LEU A 442 10.85 -23.25 22.20
C LEU A 442 10.27 -22.97 23.60
N VAL A 443 9.10 -23.52 23.93
CA VAL A 443 8.51 -23.40 25.27
C VAL A 443 9.36 -24.09 26.34
N GLN A 444 9.94 -25.26 26.06
CA GLN A 444 10.87 -25.91 26.99
C GLN A 444 12.16 -25.12 27.17
N ASP A 445 12.77 -24.60 26.09
CA ASP A 445 14.01 -23.84 26.15
C ASP A 445 13.84 -22.46 26.80
N VAL A 446 12.64 -21.87 26.77
CA VAL A 446 12.29 -20.64 27.52
C VAL A 446 11.98 -20.94 29.00
N LEU A 447 11.33 -22.07 29.32
CA LEU A 447 10.97 -22.41 30.70
C LEU A 447 12.10 -23.08 31.51
N LYS A 448 13.02 -23.79 30.86
CA LYS A 448 14.11 -24.54 31.51
C LYS A 448 15.15 -23.66 32.23
N PRO A 449 15.50 -22.44 31.78
CA PRO A 449 16.35 -21.51 32.53
C PRO A 449 15.62 -20.82 33.69
N LEU A 450 14.29 -20.75 33.65
CA LEU A 450 13.49 -19.92 34.57
C LEU A 450 13.71 -20.27 36.06
N PRO A 451 13.76 -21.55 36.48
CA PRO A 451 14.06 -21.92 37.86
C PRO A 451 15.46 -21.52 38.32
N LEU A 452 16.45 -21.53 37.43
CA LEU A 452 17.83 -21.10 37.75
C LEU A 452 17.87 -19.58 37.91
N LEU A 453 17.26 -18.83 36.99
CA LEU A 453 17.09 -17.38 37.09
C LEU A 453 16.39 -16.95 38.39
N VAL A 454 15.33 -17.66 38.79
CA VAL A 454 14.64 -17.42 40.07
C VAL A 454 15.54 -17.75 41.26
N GLN A 455 16.33 -18.84 41.22
CA GLN A 455 17.28 -19.14 42.28
C GLN A 455 18.39 -18.09 42.38
N ASP A 456 18.99 -17.66 41.28
CA ASP A 456 20.07 -16.67 41.27
C ASP A 456 19.60 -15.26 41.69
N VAL A 457 18.33 -14.91 41.45
CA VAL A 457 17.72 -13.67 41.97
C VAL A 457 17.40 -13.76 43.47
N LEU A 458 16.95 -14.91 43.96
CA LEU A 458 16.57 -15.08 45.38
C LEU A 458 17.77 -15.34 46.30
N LYS A 459 18.83 -15.99 45.81
CA LYS A 459 20.03 -16.39 46.58
C LYS A 459 20.81 -15.23 47.23
N PRO A 460 21.01 -14.05 46.61
CA PRO A 460 21.64 -12.90 47.27
C PRO A 460 20.69 -12.12 48.20
N LEU A 461 19.37 -12.33 48.10
CA LEU A 461 18.38 -11.53 48.83
C LEU A 461 18.54 -11.58 50.37
N PRO A 462 18.82 -12.74 51.01
CA PRO A 462 19.09 -12.79 52.45
C PRO A 462 20.36 -12.03 52.88
N LEU A 463 21.39 -11.97 52.01
CA LEU A 463 22.62 -11.22 52.28
C LEU A 463 22.35 -9.72 52.21
N LEU A 464 21.63 -9.26 51.16
CA LEU A 464 21.16 -7.87 51.05
C LEU A 464 20.32 -7.44 52.25
N VAL A 465 19.42 -8.30 52.74
CA VAL A 465 18.61 -8.04 53.94
C VAL A 465 19.50 -7.97 55.20
N GLN A 466 20.51 -8.84 55.34
CA GLN A 466 21.46 -8.74 56.45
C GLN A 466 22.29 -7.45 56.38
N ASP A 467 22.85 -7.09 55.22
CA ASP A 467 23.69 -5.90 55.06
C ASP A 467 22.90 -4.58 55.26
N VAL A 468 21.60 -4.55 54.93
CA VAL A 468 20.72 -3.41 55.25
C VAL A 468 20.37 -3.34 56.74
N LEU A 469 20.14 -4.47 57.41
CA LEU A 469 19.75 -4.49 58.83
C LEU A 469 20.94 -4.33 59.80
N LYS A 470 22.14 -4.77 59.41
CA LYS A 470 23.36 -4.76 60.24
C LYS A 470 23.85 -3.38 60.70
N PRO A 471 23.80 -2.29 59.90
CA PRO A 471 24.14 -0.94 60.38
C PRO A 471 22.99 -0.27 61.15
N LEU A 472 21.76 -0.77 61.08
CA LEU A 472 20.59 -0.12 61.66
C LEU A 472 20.70 0.13 63.19
N PRO A 473 21.21 -0.81 64.02
CA PRO A 473 21.42 -0.57 65.45
C PRO A 473 22.47 0.52 65.74
N LEU A 474 23.49 0.66 64.89
CA LEU A 474 24.50 1.72 65.03
C LEU A 474 23.90 3.08 64.68
N LEU A 475 23.15 3.17 63.58
CA LEU A 475 22.38 4.38 63.22
C LEU A 475 21.40 4.80 64.33
N VAL A 476 20.70 3.84 64.95
CA VAL A 476 19.81 4.11 66.09
C VAL A 476 20.60 4.59 67.31
N GLN A 477 21.78 4.01 67.60
CA GLN A 477 22.65 4.53 68.67
C GLN A 477 23.13 5.96 68.36
N ASP A 478 23.64 6.23 67.16
CA ASP A 478 24.20 7.54 66.80
C ASP A 478 23.13 8.65 66.72
N VAL A 479 21.86 8.31 66.45
CA VAL A 479 20.72 9.25 66.56
C VAL A 479 20.31 9.49 68.02
N LEU A 480 20.32 8.47 68.87
CA LEU A 480 19.89 8.59 70.28
C LEU A 480 20.98 9.19 71.19
N LYS A 481 22.26 8.97 70.90
CA LYS A 481 23.42 9.41 71.71
C LYS A 481 23.56 10.92 71.89
N PRO A 482 23.31 11.80 70.88
CA PRO A 482 23.30 13.25 71.08
C PRO A 482 21.99 13.76 71.70
N LEU A 483 20.91 12.98 71.72
CA LEU A 483 19.58 13.46 72.14
C LEU A 483 19.55 13.97 73.60
N PRO A 484 20.20 13.32 74.59
CA PRO A 484 20.32 13.88 75.95
C PRO A 484 21.10 15.19 76.02
N LEU A 485 22.11 15.39 75.18
CA LEU A 485 22.89 16.63 75.12
C LEU A 485 22.04 17.76 74.52
N LEU A 486 21.28 17.47 73.47
CA LEU A 486 20.33 18.40 72.85
C LEU A 486 19.23 18.82 73.85
N VAL A 487 18.70 17.87 74.63
CA VAL A 487 17.75 18.14 75.72
C VAL A 487 18.39 18.98 76.82
N GLN A 488 19.65 18.70 77.21
CA GLN A 488 20.37 19.52 78.19
C GLN A 488 20.60 20.96 77.71
N ASP A 489 21.01 21.17 76.46
CA ASP A 489 21.24 22.52 75.93
C ASP A 489 19.92 23.31 75.80
N VAL A 490 18.83 22.67 75.35
CA VAL A 490 17.49 23.27 75.37
C VAL A 490 17.08 23.64 76.80
N LEU A 491 17.24 22.75 77.78
CA LEU A 491 16.94 23.03 79.19
C LEU A 491 17.86 24.08 79.83
N LYS A 492 19.06 24.31 79.28
CA LYS A 492 20.02 25.33 79.72
C LYS A 492 19.70 26.71 79.14
N HIS A 493 19.12 26.76 77.94
CA HIS A 493 18.66 28.01 77.31
C HIS A 493 17.21 28.37 77.65
N LEU A 494 16.36 27.41 78.05
CA LEU A 494 14.97 27.66 78.45
C LEU A 494 14.82 28.72 79.58
N PRO A 495 15.65 28.76 80.63
CA PRO A 495 15.58 29.80 81.66
C PRO A 495 15.89 31.21 81.13
N LEU A 496 16.76 31.33 80.13
CA LEU A 496 17.06 32.61 79.48
C LEU A 496 15.88 33.06 78.62
N LEU A 497 15.30 32.15 77.84
CA LEU A 497 14.09 32.40 77.05
C LEU A 497 12.90 32.80 77.93
N VAL A 498 12.73 32.14 79.09
CA VAL A 498 11.73 32.50 80.09
C VAL A 498 12.05 33.87 80.72
N GLN A 499 13.31 34.18 81.03
CA GLN A 499 13.68 35.54 81.49
C GLN A 499 13.42 36.62 80.46
N ASP A 500 13.69 36.38 79.17
CA ASP A 500 13.49 37.39 78.12
C ASP A 500 12.00 37.55 77.72
N VAL A 501 11.17 36.53 77.92
CA VAL A 501 9.69 36.65 77.85
C VAL A 501 9.12 37.35 79.09
N LEU A 502 9.68 37.12 80.29
CA LEU A 502 9.22 37.76 81.52
C LEU A 502 9.75 39.19 81.72
N LYS A 503 10.92 39.56 81.19
CA LYS A 503 11.50 40.92 81.24
C LYS A 503 10.57 42.04 80.78
N PRO A 504 9.88 41.95 79.62
CA PRO A 504 8.94 42.98 79.19
C PRO A 504 7.61 42.92 79.95
N LEU A 505 7.31 41.86 80.70
CA LEU A 505 6.02 41.70 81.37
C LEU A 505 5.77 42.77 82.45
N PRO A 506 6.73 43.13 83.33
CA PRO A 506 6.60 44.30 84.22
C PRO A 506 6.42 45.63 83.49
N LEU A 507 6.98 45.81 82.29
CA LEU A 507 6.81 47.03 81.50
C LEU A 507 5.40 47.08 80.87
N LEU A 508 4.93 45.98 80.29
CA LEU A 508 3.55 45.83 79.82
C LEU A 508 2.54 46.03 80.95
N VAL A 509 2.81 45.46 82.13
CA VAL A 509 1.99 45.68 83.33
C VAL A 509 2.08 47.15 83.80
N GLN A 510 3.25 47.81 83.75
CA GLN A 510 3.34 49.23 84.05
C GLN A 510 2.59 50.11 83.03
N ASP A 511 2.61 49.78 81.73
CA ASP A 511 1.91 50.57 80.70
C ASP A 511 0.39 50.33 80.70
N VAL A 512 -0.07 49.15 81.12
CA VAL A 512 -1.50 48.88 81.40
C VAL A 512 -1.95 49.52 82.73
N LEU A 513 -1.10 49.56 83.75
CA LEU A 513 -1.42 50.18 85.05
C LEU A 513 -1.23 51.70 85.07
N LYS A 514 -0.36 52.29 84.25
CA LYS A 514 -0.12 53.76 84.14
C LYS A 514 -1.41 54.58 83.97
N PRO A 515 -2.33 54.25 83.05
CA PRO A 515 -3.59 54.99 82.91
C PRO A 515 -4.57 54.69 84.04
N LEU A 516 -4.38 53.63 84.84
CA LEU A 516 -5.37 53.19 85.83
C LEU A 516 -5.55 54.20 86.98
N PRO A 517 -4.50 54.79 87.60
CA PRO A 517 -4.67 55.89 88.55
C PRO A 517 -5.32 57.15 87.95
N LEU A 518 -5.16 57.41 86.65
CA LEU A 518 -5.82 58.55 85.99
C LEU A 518 -7.31 58.26 85.77
N LEU A 519 -7.66 57.09 85.24
CA LEU A 519 -9.04 56.60 85.15
C LEU A 519 -9.74 56.56 86.52
N VAL A 520 -9.04 56.09 87.56
CA VAL A 520 -9.55 56.09 88.93
C VAL A 520 -9.67 57.52 89.48
N GLN A 521 -8.74 58.44 89.19
CA GLN A 521 -8.91 59.85 89.56
C GLN A 521 -10.09 60.51 88.84
N ASP A 522 -10.30 60.25 87.55
CA ASP A 522 -11.37 60.89 86.78
C ASP A 522 -12.75 60.29 87.09
N VAL A 523 -12.82 59.03 87.55
CA VAL A 523 -14.04 58.42 88.13
C VAL A 523 -14.28 58.87 89.58
N LEU A 524 -13.23 59.11 90.38
CA LEU A 524 -13.38 59.53 91.79
C LEU A 524 -13.48 61.05 91.98
N LYS A 525 -12.95 61.90 91.08
CA LYS A 525 -13.04 63.38 91.16
C LYS A 525 -14.48 63.88 91.31
N PRO A 526 -15.48 63.39 90.55
CA PRO A 526 -16.86 63.82 90.71
C PRO A 526 -17.51 63.34 92.02
N LEU A 527 -16.99 62.26 92.62
CA LEU A 527 -17.69 61.54 93.68
C LEU A 527 -17.90 62.37 94.96
N PRO A 528 -16.91 63.13 95.49
CA PRO A 528 -17.12 64.02 96.63
C PRO A 528 -18.13 65.16 96.35
N LEU A 529 -18.21 65.65 95.11
CA LEU A 529 -19.19 66.66 94.71
C LEU A 529 -20.59 66.06 94.64
N LEU A 530 -20.75 64.93 93.93
CA LEU A 530 -22.00 64.15 93.90
C LEU A 530 -22.49 63.78 95.31
N VAL A 531 -21.59 63.37 96.21
CA VAL A 531 -21.93 63.05 97.60
C VAL A 531 -22.29 64.31 98.40
N GLN A 532 -21.62 65.45 98.20
CA GLN A 532 -22.07 66.71 98.82
C GLN A 532 -23.43 67.17 98.30
N ASP A 533 -23.69 67.08 97.00
CA ASP A 533 -24.93 67.56 96.40
C ASP A 533 -26.13 66.64 96.73
N VAL A 534 -25.89 65.34 96.95
CA VAL A 534 -26.90 64.41 97.49
C VAL A 534 -27.12 64.60 99.00
N LEU A 535 -26.07 64.86 99.79
CA LEU A 535 -26.20 64.97 101.26
C LEU A 535 -26.62 66.36 101.76
N LYS A 536 -26.28 67.46 101.05
CA LYS A 536 -26.70 68.83 101.42
C LYS A 536 -28.20 69.00 101.66
N PRO A 537 -29.11 68.57 100.76
CA PRO A 537 -30.54 68.75 100.96
C PRO A 537 -31.14 67.72 101.91
N LEU A 538 -30.46 66.61 102.22
CA LEU A 538 -31.05 65.47 102.94
C LEU A 538 -31.67 65.84 104.31
N PRO A 539 -31.04 66.70 105.15
CA PRO A 539 -31.64 67.15 106.40
C PRO A 539 -32.93 67.96 106.20
N LEU A 540 -33.00 68.79 105.15
CA LEU A 540 -34.18 69.59 104.82
C LEU A 540 -35.29 68.72 104.23
N LEU A 541 -34.96 67.78 103.34
CA LEU A 541 -35.92 66.90 102.67
C LEU A 541 -36.59 65.91 103.64
N VAL A 542 -35.87 65.48 104.69
CA VAL A 542 -36.46 64.74 105.83
C VAL A 542 -37.40 65.64 106.64
N GLN A 543 -37.11 66.94 106.74
CA GLN A 543 -37.94 67.91 107.45
C GLN A 543 -39.22 68.25 106.67
N ASP A 544 -39.13 68.40 105.34
CA ASP A 544 -40.22 68.83 104.46
C ASP A 544 -41.26 67.75 104.13
N VAL A 545 -40.88 66.45 104.14
CA VAL A 545 -41.78 65.35 103.75
C VAL A 545 -42.38 64.59 104.95
N LEU A 546 -41.87 64.80 106.16
CA LEU A 546 -42.58 64.40 107.39
C LEU A 546 -43.71 65.40 107.78
N GLN A 547 -43.80 66.55 107.11
CA GLN A 547 -44.83 67.59 107.29
C GLN A 547 -46.19 67.36 106.56
N PRO A 548 -46.29 66.79 105.34
CA PRO A 548 -47.54 66.83 104.55
C PRO A 548 -48.59 65.75 104.88
N LEU A 549 -48.26 64.82 105.80
CA LEU A 549 -49.23 64.05 106.60
C LEU A 549 -50.20 63.10 105.80
N PRO A 550 -51.16 62.41 106.47
CA PRO A 550 -52.06 61.38 105.89
C PRO A 550 -52.99 61.72 104.72
N ILE A 551 -52.77 62.81 103.96
CA ILE A 551 -53.77 63.35 103.02
C ILE A 551 -53.97 62.48 101.77
N LEU A 552 -52.93 61.83 101.23
CA LEU A 552 -52.99 61.19 99.90
C LEU A 552 -53.53 59.74 99.87
N VAL A 553 -53.88 59.17 101.03
CA VAL A 553 -54.27 57.74 101.17
C VAL A 553 -55.57 57.40 100.43
N GLN A 554 -56.37 58.40 100.04
CA GLN A 554 -57.77 58.23 99.64
C GLN A 554 -58.02 57.93 98.14
N VAL A 555 -57.12 58.30 97.23
CA VAL A 555 -57.58 58.95 95.97
C VAL A 555 -57.81 58.03 94.77
N VAL A 556 -56.85 57.19 94.35
CA VAL A 556 -56.92 56.47 93.05
C VAL A 556 -56.30 55.05 93.17
N LEU A 557 -56.99 53.97 93.54
CA LEU A 557 -58.41 53.62 93.37
C LEU A 557 -58.91 53.77 91.93
N GLN A 558 -58.90 52.66 91.18
CA GLN A 558 -59.49 52.47 89.85
C GLN A 558 -58.74 53.26 88.74
N LEU A 559 -58.69 52.87 87.45
CA LEU A 559 -59.43 51.90 86.64
C LEU A 559 -58.47 51.03 85.77
N LYS A 560 -59.00 50.05 85.03
CA LYS A 560 -58.26 49.11 84.17
C LYS A 560 -59.15 48.61 83.02
N VAL A 561 -58.64 48.53 81.77
CA VAL A 561 -59.13 47.58 80.70
C VAL A 561 -60.60 47.91 80.21
N PRO A 562 -61.28 47.28 79.21
CA PRO A 562 -60.99 46.54 77.94
C PRO A 562 -61.76 47.10 76.67
N GLU A 563 -61.94 46.22 75.66
CA GLU A 563 -63.14 46.03 74.76
C GLU A 563 -63.18 46.72 73.38
N GLU A 564 -63.82 46.26 72.28
CA GLU A 564 -64.42 45.01 71.70
C GLU A 564 -65.45 45.48 70.60
N ARG A 565 -66.17 44.72 69.73
CA ARG A 565 -66.15 43.38 69.06
C ARG A 565 -67.34 43.36 68.03
N VAL A 566 -67.61 42.22 67.35
CA VAL A 566 -68.87 41.74 66.71
C VAL A 566 -69.44 42.48 65.46
N PRO A 567 -70.42 41.90 64.70
CA PRO A 567 -70.93 40.49 64.59
C PRO A 567 -70.88 39.94 63.12
N GLY A 568 -71.29 38.70 62.76
CA GLY A 568 -71.76 37.51 63.49
C GLY A 568 -72.99 36.81 62.84
N GLN A 569 -73.11 35.46 62.87
CA GLN A 569 -74.38 34.70 62.69
C GLN A 569 -74.34 33.23 63.19
N VAL A 570 -75.39 32.83 63.95
CA VAL A 570 -76.02 31.48 64.15
C VAL A 570 -75.18 30.21 64.50
N THR A 571 -74.90 30.04 65.80
CA THR A 571 -75.01 28.83 66.69
C THR A 571 -74.71 27.35 66.27
N PHE A 572 -73.74 26.74 67.01
CA PHE A 572 -73.76 25.42 67.74
C PHE A 572 -73.88 24.09 66.91
N LEU A 573 -73.33 22.89 67.23
CA LEU A 573 -72.41 22.20 68.19
C LEU A 573 -72.19 20.75 67.60
N SER A 574 -71.35 19.76 68.00
CA SER A 574 -70.17 19.46 68.86
C SER A 574 -69.67 18.00 68.49
N SER A 575 -68.78 17.20 69.11
CA SER A 575 -67.92 17.27 70.33
C SER A 575 -66.80 16.16 70.34
N SER A 576 -65.82 16.31 71.25
CA SER A 576 -64.98 15.29 71.96
C SER A 576 -64.31 14.04 71.32
N CYS A 577 -62.96 14.10 71.23
CA CYS A 577 -61.96 13.12 71.74
C CYS A 577 -61.51 11.86 70.91
N ILE A 578 -60.32 11.31 71.30
CA ILE A 578 -59.66 10.02 70.93
C ILE A 578 -58.99 9.96 69.51
N ILE A 579 -57.77 9.44 69.26
CA ILE A 579 -56.52 9.20 70.05
C ILE A 579 -55.33 8.80 69.11
N ILE A 580 -54.08 8.72 69.62
CA ILE A 580 -52.88 8.00 69.07
C ILE A 580 -51.89 8.63 68.04
N ARG A 581 -50.60 8.28 68.28
CA ARG A 581 -49.30 8.31 67.55
C ARG A 581 -49.29 8.57 66.02
N LEU A 582 -48.20 9.04 65.36
CA LEU A 582 -46.76 8.66 65.37
C LEU A 582 -45.87 9.90 65.03
N SER A 583 -44.72 10.21 65.66
CA SER A 583 -43.34 9.67 65.46
C SER A 583 -42.87 9.62 63.99
N SER A 584 -41.64 9.94 63.57
CA SER A 584 -40.32 10.21 64.22
C SER A 584 -39.30 10.55 63.09
N THR A 585 -38.08 11.11 63.24
CA THR A 585 -37.24 11.65 64.35
C THR A 585 -36.13 12.52 63.73
N TYR A 586 -35.60 13.52 64.45
CA TYR A 586 -34.49 14.36 63.97
C TYR A 586 -33.60 14.86 65.14
N THR A 587 -32.52 14.15 65.45
CA THR A 587 -31.40 14.53 66.35
C THR A 587 -30.23 13.56 66.05
N SER A 588 -28.94 13.89 65.99
CA SER A 588 -28.08 14.90 66.64
C SER A 588 -27.58 14.56 68.06
N GLN A 589 -26.28 14.25 68.15
CA GLN A 589 -25.35 14.49 69.26
C GLN A 589 -25.63 13.98 70.70
N SER A 590 -24.58 13.33 71.22
CA SER A 590 -24.06 13.43 72.60
C SER A 590 -24.73 12.69 73.77
N ASN A 591 -23.92 11.86 74.44
CA ASN A 591 -23.70 11.84 75.89
C ASN A 591 -22.31 11.20 76.13
N ARG A 592 -21.48 11.68 77.07
CA ARG A 592 -21.39 11.29 78.51
C ARG A 592 -21.36 9.76 78.72
N GLY A 593 -20.46 9.18 79.50
CA GLY A 593 -19.37 9.75 80.33
C GLY A 593 -19.16 8.90 81.61
N ASN A 594 -18.19 9.26 82.46
CA ASN A 594 -17.92 8.67 83.80
C ASN A 594 -17.40 7.20 83.83
N GLN A 595 -16.64 6.73 84.84
CA GLN A 595 -16.01 7.39 86.01
C GLN A 595 -14.85 6.57 86.62
N GLY A 596 -13.86 7.29 87.18
CA GLY A 596 -13.05 6.85 88.36
C GLY A 596 -12.06 5.69 88.18
N PRO A 597 -11.35 5.29 89.26
CA PRO A 597 -11.32 5.86 90.62
C PRO A 597 -9.98 6.58 90.96
N VAL A 598 -10.01 7.72 91.67
CA VAL A 598 -9.72 7.89 93.12
C VAL A 598 -8.27 7.58 93.55
N HIS A 599 -7.55 8.61 94.00
CA HIS A 599 -7.03 8.68 95.38
C HIS A 599 -6.88 10.13 95.85
#